data_AF-A0A364K5S5-F1
#
_entry.id   AF-A0A364K5S5-F1
#
_cell.length_a   1.000
_cell.length_b   1.000
_cell.length_c   1.000
_cell.angle_alpha   90.00
_cell.angle_beta   90.00
_cell.angle_gamma   90.00
#
_symmetry.space_group_name_H-M   'P 1'
#
loop_
_entity.id
_entity.type
_entity.pdbx_description
1 polymer ?
#
loop_
_entity_poly.entity_id
_entity_poly.type
_entity_poly.pdbx_seq_one_letter_code
_entity_poly.pdbx_strand_id
1 'polypeptide(L)'
;MNLLAQDIAQDLLQSEKHLSETYLHTYLSCLNEELKNQIQQYQVETNRLYSRLYSEMLQRGWVHAKIEAQNTIESAIIYWEQYKEKHPELHSRK
;
A
#
# COMPACT_ATOMS: atom_id res chain seq x y z
N MET A 1 19.20 2.51 -22.39
CA MET A 1 18.47 3.52 -21.59
C MET A 1 17.27 2.97 -20.81
N ASN A 2 16.79 1.72 -21.02
CA ASN A 2 15.67 1.16 -20.23
C ASN A 2 16.07 0.58 -18.86
N LEU A 3 17.31 0.14 -18.68
CA LEU A 3 17.79 -0.45 -17.42
C LEU A 3 17.67 0.52 -16.23
N LEU A 4 18.06 1.78 -16.42
CA LEU A 4 17.98 2.79 -15.35
C LEU A 4 16.54 3.03 -14.90
N ALA A 5 15.58 3.04 -15.84
CA ALA A 5 14.17 3.24 -15.51
C ALA A 5 13.56 2.01 -14.80
N GLN A 6 14.02 0.81 -15.16
CA GLN A 6 13.64 -0.43 -14.49
C GLN A 6 14.19 -0.48 -13.05
N ASP A 7 15.46 -0.13 -12.85
CA ASP A 7 16.09 -0.09 -11.53
C ASP A 7 15.41 0.95 -10.63
N ILE A 8 15.17 2.16 -11.14
CA ILE A 8 14.43 3.21 -10.41
C ILE A 8 13.03 2.74 -10.04
N ALA A 9 12.31 2.10 -10.97
CA ALA A 9 10.96 1.60 -10.70
C ALA A 9 10.98 0.46 -9.66
N GLN A 10 12.00 -0.38 -9.66
CA GLN A 10 12.16 -1.45 -8.68
C GLN A 10 12.50 -0.91 -7.28
N ASP A 11 13.36 0.10 -7.19
CA ASP A 11 13.68 0.80 -5.94
C ASP A 11 12.46 1.54 -5.38
N LEU A 12 11.67 2.17 -6.26
CA LEU A 12 10.42 2.81 -5.87
C LEU A 12 9.42 1.77 -5.33
N LEU A 13 9.29 0.63 -6.01
CA LEU A 13 8.40 -0.47 -5.59
C LEU A 13 8.78 -1.00 -4.18
N GLN A 14 10.08 -1.18 -3.91
CA GLN A 14 10.56 -1.59 -2.60
C GLN A 14 10.32 -0.53 -1.53
N SER A 15 10.51 0.74 -1.88
CA SER A 15 10.27 1.87 -0.97
C SER A 15 8.79 1.98 -0.59
N GLU A 16 7.89 1.86 -1.56
CA GLU A 16 6.43 1.86 -1.32
C GLU A 16 6.00 0.68 -0.45
N LYS A 17 6.59 -0.51 -0.66
CA LYS A 17 6.34 -1.67 0.20
C LYS A 17 6.79 -1.41 1.64
N HIS A 18 7.99 -0.88 1.83
CA HIS A 18 8.51 -0.55 3.15
C HIS A 18 7.67 0.52 3.87
N LEU A 19 7.21 1.53 3.13
CA LEU A 19 6.29 2.55 3.64
C LEU A 19 4.97 1.94 4.08
N SER A 20 4.38 1.02 3.30
CA SER A 20 3.12 0.39 3.67
C SER A 20 3.23 -0.47 4.94
N GLU A 21 4.33 -1.21 5.10
CA GLU A 21 4.63 -1.97 6.32
C GLU A 21 4.84 -1.04 7.52
N THR A 22 5.54 0.07 7.31
CA THR A 22 5.77 1.08 8.34
C THR A 22 4.45 1.72 8.79
N TYR A 23 3.59 2.12 7.86
CA TYR A 23 2.27 2.68 8.19
C TYR A 23 1.40 1.66 8.93
N LEU A 24 1.42 0.39 8.54
CA LEU A 24 0.70 -0.67 9.27
C LEU A 24 1.21 -0.78 10.71
N HIS A 25 2.52 -0.81 10.89
CA HIS A 25 3.13 -0.90 12.22
C HIS A 25 2.80 0.33 13.09
N THR A 26 2.91 1.54 12.52
CA THR A 26 2.57 2.79 13.23
C THR A 26 1.09 2.83 13.57
N TYR A 27 0.21 2.38 12.68
CA TYR A 27 -1.21 2.28 12.96
C TYR A 27 -1.50 1.34 14.15
N LEU A 28 -0.92 0.14 14.15
CA LEU A 28 -1.12 -0.83 15.23
C LEU A 28 -0.58 -0.31 16.57
N SER A 29 0.50 0.46 16.53
CA SER A 29 1.14 1.02 17.72
C SER A 29 0.50 2.32 18.21
N CYS A 30 -0.31 2.99 17.39
CA CYS A 30 -0.89 4.28 17.74
C CYS A 30 -2.18 4.12 18.56
N LEU A 31 -2.28 4.83 19.67
CA LEU A 31 -3.50 4.90 20.48
C LEU A 31 -4.39 6.10 20.11
N ASN A 32 -3.86 7.05 19.34
CA ASN A 32 -4.58 8.23 18.89
C ASN A 32 -5.40 7.91 17.63
N GLU A 33 -6.73 7.97 17.73
CA GLU A 33 -7.63 7.65 16.61
C GLU A 33 -7.53 8.64 15.45
N GLU A 34 -7.26 9.92 15.71
CA GLU A 34 -7.12 10.92 14.65
C GLU A 34 -5.84 10.67 13.84
N LEU A 35 -4.75 10.30 14.53
CA LEU A 35 -3.52 9.92 13.86
C LEU A 35 -3.68 8.59 13.09
N LYS A 36 -4.44 7.63 13.64
CA LYS A 36 -4.79 6.37 12.94
C LYS A 36 -5.53 6.62 11.64
N ASN A 37 -6.52 7.52 11.63
CA ASN A 37 -7.27 7.86 10.43
C ASN A 37 -6.37 8.50 9.36
N GLN A 38 -5.44 9.38 9.75
CA GLN A 38 -4.48 9.97 8.82
C GLN A 38 -3.50 8.93 8.26
N ILE A 39 -2.95 8.06 9.12
CA ILE A 39 -2.06 6.96 8.70
C ILE A 39 -2.78 6.01 7.73
N GLN A 40 -4.06 5.70 8.00
CA GLN A 40 -4.87 4.87 7.11
C GLN A 40 -5.04 5.52 5.74
N GLN A 41 -5.27 6.84 5.67
CA GLN A 41 -5.34 7.57 4.40
C GLN A 41 -4.02 7.48 3.62
N TYR A 42 -2.89 7.73 4.27
CA TYR A 42 -1.57 7.60 3.65
C TYR A 42 -1.30 6.18 3.15
N GLN A 43 -1.71 5.16 3.91
CA GLN A 43 -1.54 3.78 3.50
C GLN A 43 -2.39 3.40 2.28
N VAL A 44 -3.61 3.93 2.17
CA VAL A 44 -4.46 3.75 0.97
C VAL A 44 -3.82 4.40 -0.25
N GLU A 45 -3.23 5.59 -0.10
CA GLU A 45 -2.54 6.29 -1.19
C GLU A 45 -1.26 5.54 -1.63
N THR A 46 -0.43 5.10 -0.68
CA THR A 46 0.76 4.26 -0.93
C THR A 46 0.38 2.97 -1.66
N ASN A 47 -0.69 2.28 -1.24
CA ASN A 47 -1.15 1.07 -1.94
C ASN A 47 -1.65 1.36 -3.37
N ARG A 48 -2.30 2.50 -3.60
CA ARG A 48 -2.71 2.91 -4.96
C ARG A 48 -1.50 3.19 -5.85
N LEU A 49 -0.48 3.88 -5.31
CA LEU A 49 0.76 4.15 -6.02
C LEU A 49 1.52 2.86 -6.33
N TYR A 50 1.64 1.95 -5.36
CA TYR A 50 2.23 0.63 -5.55
C TYR A 50 1.53 -0.13 -6.68
N SER A 51 0.20 -0.25 -6.63
CA SER A 51 -0.57 -0.99 -7.65
C SER A 51 -0.42 -0.38 -9.04
N ARG A 52 -0.39 0.95 -9.15
CA ARG A 52 -0.18 1.64 -10.43
C ARG A 52 1.24 1.41 -10.95
N LEU A 53 2.26 1.54 -10.10
CA LEU A 53 3.65 1.31 -10.46
C LEU A 53 3.88 -0.13 -10.91
N TYR A 54 3.34 -1.09 -10.17
CA TYR A 54 3.41 -2.51 -10.49
C TYR A 54 2.71 -2.81 -11.84
N SER A 55 1.54 -2.23 -12.08
CA SER A 55 0.82 -2.39 -13.35
C SER A 55 1.61 -1.85 -14.54
N GLU A 56 2.24 -0.68 -14.39
CA GLU A 56 3.12 -0.09 -15.42
C GLU A 56 4.36 -0.95 -15.67
N MET A 57 4.99 -1.45 -14.61
CA MET A 57 6.13 -2.35 -14.72
C MET A 57 5.75 -3.69 -15.37
N LEU A 58 4.56 -4.21 -15.09
CA LEU A 58 4.03 -5.44 -15.70
C LEU A 58 3.75 -5.23 -17.20
N GLN A 59 3.10 -4.14 -17.58
CA GLN A 59 2.83 -3.80 -18.99
C GLN A 59 4.12 -3.63 -19.80
N ARG A 60 5.18 -3.12 -19.17
CA ARG A 60 6.50 -2.96 -19.77
C ARG A 60 7.36 -4.23 -19.75
N GLY A 61 6.87 -5.31 -19.14
CA GLY A 61 7.57 -6.59 -19.02
C GLY A 61 8.77 -6.57 -18.07
N TRP A 62 8.85 -5.59 -17.17
CA TRP A 62 9.97 -5.38 -16.25
C TRP A 62 9.88 -6.22 -14.98
N VAL A 63 8.69 -6.76 -14.67
CA VAL A 63 8.45 -7.61 -13.51
C VAL A 63 7.94 -8.96 -13.98
N HIS A 64 8.68 -10.02 -13.64
CA HIS A 64 8.13 -11.37 -13.65
C HIS A 64 7.27 -11.50 -12.41
N ALA A 65 5.97 -11.78 -12.58
CA ALA A 65 5.00 -11.86 -11.50
C ALA A 65 5.47 -12.81 -10.38
N LYS A 66 6.15 -12.27 -9.36
CA LYS A 66 6.38 -12.98 -8.10
C LYS A 66 5.08 -12.86 -7.31
N ILE A 67 4.24 -13.87 -7.51
CA ILE A 67 2.91 -14.08 -6.91
C ILE A 67 2.90 -13.77 -5.38
N GLU A 68 4.02 -13.98 -4.67
CA GLU A 68 4.15 -13.67 -3.23
C GLU A 68 4.03 -12.19 -2.86
N ALA A 69 4.58 -11.27 -3.67
CA ALA A 69 4.53 -9.84 -3.37
C ALA A 69 3.11 -9.27 -3.55
N GLN A 70 2.40 -9.78 -4.56
CA GLN A 70 1.03 -9.41 -4.85
C GLN A 70 0.07 -9.92 -3.76
N ASN A 71 0.23 -11.16 -3.32
CA ASN A 71 -0.60 -11.75 -2.26
C ASN A 71 -0.48 -11.01 -0.92
N THR A 72 0.70 -10.49 -0.58
CA THR A 72 0.90 -9.80 0.71
C THR A 72 0.17 -8.45 0.73
N ILE A 73 0.16 -7.75 -0.40
CA ILE A 73 -0.46 -6.42 -0.52
C ILE A 73 -1.97 -6.55 -0.70
N GLU A 74 -2.43 -7.52 -1.50
CA GLU A 74 -3.86 -7.85 -1.59
C GLU A 74 -4.41 -8.27 -0.22
N SER A 75 -3.66 -9.06 0.55
CA SER A 75 -4.06 -9.42 1.93
C SER A 75 -4.16 -8.21 2.85
N ALA A 76 -3.21 -7.26 2.74
CA ALA A 76 -3.26 -6.01 3.50
C ALA A 76 -4.47 -5.16 3.08
N ILE A 77 -4.76 -5.04 1.78
CA ILE A 77 -5.92 -4.30 1.26
C ILE A 77 -7.23 -4.92 1.78
N ILE A 78 -7.37 -6.25 1.69
CA ILE A 78 -8.57 -6.97 2.17
C ILE A 78 -8.75 -6.78 3.68
N TYR A 79 -7.67 -6.87 4.46
CA TYR A 79 -7.71 -6.61 5.91
C TYR A 79 -8.27 -5.22 6.22
N TRP A 80 -7.84 -4.20 5.47
CA TRP A 80 -8.27 -2.82 5.67
C TRP A 80 -9.68 -2.53 5.19
N GLU A 81 -10.10 -3.14 4.08
CA GLU A 81 -11.50 -3.07 3.61
C GLU A 81 -12.45 -3.69 4.64
N GLN A 82 -12.10 -4.86 5.18
CA GLN A 82 -12.87 -5.49 6.25
C GLN A 82 -12.88 -4.68 7.55
N TYR A 83 -11.76 -4.02 7.89
CA TYR A 83 -11.70 -3.15 9.06
C TYR A 83 -12.60 -1.91 8.90
N LYS A 84 -12.63 -1.33 7.70
CA LYS A 84 -13.50 -0.21 7.35
C LYS A 84 -14.98 -0.60 7.37
N GLU A 85 -15.32 -1.82 6.96
CA GLU A 85 -16.69 -2.36 7.02
C GLU A 85 -17.14 -2.65 8.46
N LYS A 86 -16.23 -3.08 9.34
CA LYS A 86 -16.51 -3.36 10.76
C LYS A 86 -16.66 -2.12 11.64
N HIS A 87 -16.16 -0.95 11.22
CA HIS A 87 -16.27 0.30 11.99
C HIS A 87 -16.94 1.42 11.16
N PRO A 88 -18.25 1.31 10.86
CA PRO A 88 -19.01 2.35 10.16
C PRO A 88 -19.18 3.66 10.97
N GLU A 89 -18.81 3.63 12.26
CA GLU A 89 -18.97 4.73 13.23
C GLU A 89 -18.08 5.95 12.90
N LEU A 90 -17.01 5.76 12.12
CA LEU A 90 -16.09 6.81 11.69
C LEU A 90 -16.60 7.63 10.49
N HIS A 91 -17.72 7.22 9.86
CA HIS A 91 -18.31 7.95 8.73
C HIS A 91 -19.35 9.01 9.14
N SER A 92 -19.72 9.06 10.43
CA SER A 92 -20.73 9.98 10.95
C SER A 92 -20.13 11.06 11.84
N ARG A 93 -19.48 12.04 11.22
CA ARG A 93 -19.42 13.39 11.78
C ARG A 93 -19.71 14.41 10.68
N LYS A 94 -20.99 14.71 10.58
CA LYS A 94 -21.52 15.92 9.93
C LYS A 94 -21.49 17.06 10.95
#